data_AF-A0A938B199-F1
#
_entry.id   AF-A0A938B199-F1
#
_cell.length_a   1.000
_cell.length_b   1.000
_cell.length_c   1.000
_cell.angle_alpha   90.00
_cell.angle_beta   90.00
_cell.angle_gamma   90.00
#
_symmetry.space_group_name_H-M   'P 1'
#
loop_
_entity.id
_entity.type
_entity.pdbx_description
1 polymer ?
#
loop_
_entity_poly.entity_id
_entity_poly.type
_entity_poly.pdbx_seq_one_letter_code
_entity_poly.pdbx_strand_id
1 'polypeptide(L)'
;MAGLSRYQPAMQETYMSALINWPARFAEMMNFVELSEEERQLIKASGRLVLARARQLNDAIYNKILEYPDARQFFVTADDQPDGPRIEANKQTMISWMRATVAAPLNDGFVRFLAGVSQMHKNTPLHRPGLPAVPARFIIGILSFYQTAIADILHEEMEDAEQAFRAMKAWNKWLMIQIEPLLASYLSDEYKA
;
A
#
# COMPACT_ATOMS: atom_id res chain seq x y z
N MET A 1 22.40 12.59 -58.04
CA MET A 1 22.93 12.19 -56.72
C MET A 1 22.10 12.87 -55.67
N ALA A 2 21.31 12.07 -54.95
CA ALA A 2 20.23 12.52 -54.07
C ALA A 2 20.73 12.76 -52.63
N GLY A 3 19.99 13.60 -51.91
CA GLY A 3 20.42 14.30 -50.71
C GLY A 3 20.42 13.49 -49.42
N LEU A 4 21.25 13.96 -48.49
CA LEU A 4 21.24 13.58 -47.08
C LEU A 4 20.50 14.66 -46.30
N SER A 5 19.19 14.47 -46.10
CA SER A 5 18.44 15.22 -45.10
C SER A 5 18.68 14.57 -43.73
N ARG A 6 19.43 15.25 -42.87
CA ARG A 6 19.50 14.93 -41.44
C ARG A 6 18.27 15.50 -40.76
N TYR A 7 17.28 14.66 -40.50
CA TYR A 7 16.27 14.92 -39.47
C TYR A 7 15.79 13.58 -38.91
N GLN A 8 16.20 13.27 -37.68
CA GLN A 8 15.34 12.66 -36.66
C GLN A 8 16.08 12.60 -35.32
N PRO A 9 16.02 13.67 -34.48
CA PRO A 9 16.27 13.56 -33.05
C PRO A 9 15.06 12.95 -32.30
N ALA A 10 13.89 12.88 -32.94
CA ALA A 10 12.63 12.60 -32.27
C ALA A 10 12.48 11.16 -31.72
N MET A 11 13.24 10.18 -32.24
CA MET A 11 13.11 8.77 -31.81
C MET A 11 13.90 8.43 -30.54
N GLN A 12 14.80 9.30 -30.08
CA GLN A 12 15.53 9.09 -28.83
C GLN A 12 14.85 9.76 -27.63
N GLU A 13 14.12 10.87 -27.83
CA GLU A 13 13.32 11.50 -26.77
C GLU A 13 12.07 10.69 -26.40
N THR A 14 11.51 9.88 -27.30
CA THR A 14 10.35 9.03 -27.00
C THR A 14 10.70 7.77 -26.19
N TYR A 15 11.96 7.32 -26.22
CA TYR A 15 12.43 6.18 -25.42
C TYR A 15 12.77 6.55 -23.97
N MET A 16 12.82 7.85 -23.66
CA MET A 16 12.76 8.40 -22.30
C MET A 16 11.32 8.66 -21.85
N SER A 17 10.38 7.86 -22.38
CA SER A 17 8.97 7.79 -21.97
C SER A 17 8.85 7.56 -20.45
N ALA A 18 8.63 8.67 -19.75
CA ALA A 18 7.88 8.85 -18.51
C ALA A 18 8.16 7.83 -17.38
N LEU A 19 9.09 8.18 -16.48
CA LEU A 19 8.97 7.71 -15.10
C LEU A 19 7.54 7.97 -14.63
N ILE A 20 6.83 6.91 -14.24
CA ILE A 20 5.44 7.02 -13.77
C ILE A 20 5.39 8.05 -12.65
N ASN A 21 4.63 9.13 -12.86
CA ASN A 21 4.43 10.17 -11.86
C ASN A 21 3.39 9.68 -10.85
N TRP A 22 3.85 8.93 -9.84
CA TRP A 22 2.98 8.38 -8.78
C TRP A 22 2.18 9.47 -8.03
N PRO A 23 2.76 10.63 -7.67
CA PRO A 23 1.97 11.72 -7.10
C PRO A 23 0.79 12.17 -7.98
N ALA A 24 0.99 12.28 -9.30
CA ALA A 24 -0.08 12.65 -10.21
C ALA A 24 -1.18 11.57 -10.30
N ARG A 25 -0.80 10.28 -10.41
CA ARG A 25 -1.79 9.17 -10.42
C ARG A 25 -2.54 9.06 -9.10
N PHE A 26 -1.87 9.30 -7.97
CA PHE A 26 -2.51 9.34 -6.66
C PHE A 26 -3.56 10.47 -6.58
N ALA A 27 -3.23 11.66 -7.09
CA ALA A 27 -4.17 12.78 -7.18
C ALA A 27 -5.35 12.47 -8.10
N GLU A 28 -5.10 11.82 -9.24
CA GLU A 28 -6.14 11.35 -10.15
C GLU A 28 -7.08 10.35 -9.46
N MET A 29 -6.54 9.36 -8.73
CA MET A 29 -7.34 8.39 -7.98
C MET A 29 -8.18 9.05 -6.88
N MET A 30 -7.65 10.05 -6.17
CA MET A 30 -8.44 10.81 -5.19
C MET A 30 -9.63 11.53 -5.83
N ASN A 31 -9.42 12.12 -7.00
CA ASN A 31 -10.48 12.77 -7.77
C ASN A 31 -11.51 11.74 -8.26
N PHE A 32 -11.04 10.60 -8.80
CA PHE A 32 -11.89 9.54 -9.32
C PHE A 32 -12.84 8.94 -8.26
N VAL A 33 -12.35 8.73 -7.03
CA VAL A 33 -13.19 8.21 -5.94
C VAL A 33 -13.92 9.31 -5.16
N GLU A 34 -13.77 10.56 -5.59
CA GLU A 34 -14.38 11.75 -4.98
C GLU A 34 -14.15 11.79 -3.47
N LEU A 35 -12.89 11.65 -3.03
CA LEU A 35 -12.54 11.75 -1.60
C LEU A 35 -12.60 13.22 -1.16
N SER A 36 -13.60 13.58 -0.35
CA SER A 36 -13.79 14.95 0.09
C SER A 36 -12.89 15.36 1.26
N GLU A 37 -12.76 16.67 1.54
CA GLU A 37 -12.04 17.14 2.72
C GLU A 37 -12.77 16.74 4.01
N GLU A 38 -14.12 16.71 4.03
CA GLU A 38 -14.91 16.22 5.16
C GLU A 38 -14.60 14.75 5.45
N GLU A 39 -14.54 13.91 4.42
CA GLU A 39 -14.17 12.49 4.56
C GLU A 39 -12.74 12.34 5.12
N ARG A 40 -11.79 13.17 4.66
CA ARG A 40 -10.44 13.21 5.23
C ARG A 40 -10.40 13.63 6.69
N GLN A 41 -11.21 14.60 7.09
CA GLN A 41 -11.33 14.99 8.50
C GLN A 41 -11.96 13.89 9.34
N LEU A 42 -12.93 13.15 8.80
CA LEU A 42 -13.49 11.96 9.46
C LEU A 42 -12.42 10.87 9.65
N ILE A 43 -11.59 10.61 8.65
CA ILE A 43 -10.46 9.66 8.76
C ILE A 43 -9.51 10.08 9.89
N LYS A 44 -9.13 11.35 9.95
CA LYS A 44 -8.24 11.88 11.01
C LYS A 44 -8.88 11.77 12.39
N ALA A 45 -10.14 12.18 12.53
CA ALA A 45 -10.86 12.19 13.81
C ALA A 45 -11.07 10.78 14.37
N SER A 46 -11.37 9.81 13.50
CA SER A 46 -11.57 8.41 13.86
C SER A 46 -10.27 7.60 13.93
N GLY A 47 -9.17 8.11 13.39
CA GLY A 47 -7.88 7.42 13.35
C GLY A 47 -7.31 7.02 14.71
N ARG A 48 -7.65 7.75 15.79
CA ARG A 48 -7.28 7.38 17.15
C ARG A 48 -7.87 6.03 17.60
N LEU A 49 -9.10 5.72 17.17
CA LEU A 49 -9.79 4.47 17.49
C LEU A 49 -9.08 3.30 16.78
N VAL A 50 -8.74 3.50 15.50
CA VAL A 50 -7.98 2.53 14.71
C VAL A 50 -6.59 2.29 15.30
N LEU A 51 -5.86 3.35 15.65
CA LEU A 51 -4.51 3.22 16.22
C LEU A 51 -4.50 2.52 17.59
N ALA A 52 -5.55 2.69 18.41
CA ALA A 52 -5.67 1.98 19.68
C ALA A 52 -5.71 0.44 19.50
N ARG A 53 -6.17 -0.03 18.33
CA ARG A 53 -6.27 -1.46 17.98
C ARG A 53 -5.15 -1.94 17.05
N ALA A 54 -4.23 -1.07 16.63
CA ALA A 54 -3.21 -1.36 15.62
C ALA A 54 -2.37 -2.62 15.89
N ARG A 55 -1.97 -2.86 17.15
CA ARG A 55 -1.21 -4.08 17.50
C ARG A 55 -2.06 -5.34 17.30
N GLN A 56 -3.28 -5.36 17.84
CA GLN A 56 -4.22 -6.47 17.71
C GLN A 56 -4.53 -6.78 16.24
N LEU A 57 -4.75 -5.74 15.43
CA LEU A 57 -4.97 -5.88 13.98
C LEU A 57 -3.79 -6.58 13.30
N ASN A 58 -2.58 -6.13 13.59
CA ASN A 58 -1.38 -6.71 12.97
C ASN A 58 -1.14 -8.14 13.47
N ASP A 59 -1.41 -8.44 14.73
CA ASP A 59 -1.33 -9.82 15.24
C ASP A 59 -2.25 -10.75 14.46
N ALA A 60 -3.49 -10.34 14.20
CA ALA A 60 -4.44 -11.11 13.40
C ALA A 60 -3.99 -11.31 11.94
N ILE A 61 -3.43 -10.28 11.31
CA ILE A 61 -2.86 -10.36 9.96
C ILE A 61 -1.70 -11.38 9.92
N TYR A 62 -0.78 -11.33 10.87
CA TYR A 62 0.35 -12.27 10.89
C TYR A 62 -0.06 -13.70 11.17
N ASN A 63 -1.04 -13.92 12.05
CA ASN A 63 -1.65 -15.24 12.22
C ASN A 63 -2.16 -15.76 10.88
N LYS A 64 -2.87 -14.90 10.12
CA LYS A 64 -3.38 -15.26 8.81
C LYS A 64 -2.27 -15.54 7.80
N ILE A 65 -1.24 -14.69 7.72
CA ILE A 65 -0.08 -14.86 6.82
C ILE A 65 0.59 -16.23 7.05
N LEU A 66 0.74 -16.65 8.30
CA LEU A 66 1.40 -17.91 8.65
C LEU A 66 0.62 -19.16 8.19
N GLU A 67 -0.68 -19.04 7.89
CA GLU A 67 -1.51 -20.13 7.35
C GLU A 67 -1.27 -20.39 5.85
N TYR A 68 -0.67 -19.46 5.09
CA TYR A 68 -0.51 -19.58 3.63
C TYR A 68 0.95 -19.83 3.26
N PRO A 69 1.30 -20.96 2.62
CA PRO A 69 2.68 -21.29 2.25
C PRO A 69 3.42 -20.18 1.50
N ASP A 70 2.77 -19.60 0.50
CA ASP A 70 3.35 -18.55 -0.34
C ASP A 70 3.64 -17.24 0.42
N ALA A 71 2.96 -17.01 1.56
CA ALA A 71 3.15 -15.82 2.38
C ALA A 71 4.02 -16.10 3.61
N ARG A 72 3.85 -17.26 4.26
CA ARG A 72 4.59 -17.62 5.47
C ARG A 72 6.08 -17.83 5.22
N GLN A 73 6.49 -18.22 4.00
CA GLN A 73 7.90 -18.43 3.63
C GLN A 73 8.79 -17.20 3.91
N PHE A 74 8.23 -16.00 3.96
CA PHE A 74 8.95 -14.77 4.27
C PHE A 74 9.23 -14.58 5.78
N PHE A 75 8.53 -15.33 6.64
CA PHE A 75 8.43 -15.13 8.08
C PHE A 75 8.73 -16.39 8.89
N VAL A 76 9.37 -17.38 8.27
CA VAL A 76 9.85 -18.59 8.94
C VAL A 76 11.38 -18.70 8.89
N THR A 77 11.92 -19.48 9.81
CA THR A 77 13.32 -19.92 9.88
C THR A 77 13.57 -21.08 8.90
N ALA A 78 14.82 -21.55 8.82
CA ALA A 78 15.21 -22.66 7.93
C ALA A 78 14.55 -24.00 8.27
N ASP A 79 14.14 -24.19 9.54
CA ASP A 79 13.37 -25.31 10.07
C ASP A 79 11.85 -25.05 10.07
N ASP A 80 11.41 -24.06 9.29
CA ASP A 80 10.01 -23.74 9.05
C ASP A 80 9.23 -23.29 10.30
N GLN A 81 9.93 -22.80 11.33
CA GLN A 81 9.33 -22.22 12.53
C GLN A 81 9.12 -20.71 12.36
N PRO A 82 8.09 -20.09 12.99
CA PRO A 82 7.89 -18.64 12.92
C PRO A 82 9.11 -17.83 13.41
N ASP A 83 9.60 -16.91 12.58
CA ASP A 83 10.71 -15.99 12.88
C ASP A 83 10.17 -14.79 13.69
N GLY A 84 10.03 -14.98 15.01
CA GLY A 84 9.44 -14.00 15.92
C GLY A 84 10.04 -12.58 15.84
N PRO A 85 11.37 -12.40 15.90
CA PRO A 85 12.00 -11.09 15.75
C PRO A 85 11.68 -10.41 14.42
N ARG A 86 11.66 -11.16 13.31
CA ARG A 86 11.28 -10.61 11.99
C ARG A 86 9.82 -10.21 11.93
N ILE A 87 8.94 -11.05 12.45
CA ILE A 87 7.50 -10.77 12.53
C ILE A 87 7.28 -9.47 13.31
N GLU A 88 7.91 -9.31 14.48
CA GLU A 88 7.75 -8.09 15.27
C GLU A 88 8.32 -6.86 14.54
N ALA A 89 9.48 -6.96 13.91
CA ALA A 89 10.06 -5.86 13.12
C ALA A 89 9.11 -5.40 12.01
N ASN A 90 8.49 -6.33 11.27
CA ASN A 90 7.54 -5.98 10.23
C ASN A 90 6.19 -5.50 10.80
N LYS A 91 5.76 -5.97 11.98
CA LYS A 91 4.59 -5.37 12.66
C LYS A 91 4.84 -3.89 12.97
N GLN A 92 6.05 -3.51 13.35
CA GLN A 92 6.40 -2.10 13.59
C GLN A 92 6.39 -1.25 12.31
N THR A 93 6.76 -1.81 11.15
CA THR A 93 6.64 -1.10 9.87
C THR A 93 5.18 -0.92 9.46
N MET A 94 4.33 -1.93 9.67
CA MET A 94 2.88 -1.81 9.45
C MET A 94 2.23 -0.77 10.39
N ILE A 95 2.64 -0.69 11.65
CA ILE A 95 2.20 0.38 12.58
C ILE A 95 2.63 1.75 12.08
N SER A 96 3.85 1.87 11.56
CA SER A 96 4.35 3.12 11.00
C SER A 96 3.56 3.56 9.77
N TRP A 97 3.20 2.62 8.89
CA TRP A 97 2.28 2.87 7.78
C TRP A 97 0.90 3.32 8.29
N MET A 98 0.30 2.63 9.27
CA MET A 98 -0.99 3.05 9.85
C MET A 98 -0.94 4.47 10.43
N ARG A 99 0.14 4.83 11.13
CA ARG A 99 0.34 6.19 11.68
C ARG A 99 0.43 7.24 10.57
N ALA A 100 1.09 6.94 9.46
CA ALA A 100 1.11 7.83 8.29
C ALA A 100 -0.28 7.92 7.63
N THR A 101 -0.97 6.78 7.51
CA THR A 101 -2.29 6.67 6.89
C THR A 101 -3.37 7.47 7.65
N VAL A 102 -3.39 7.44 8.98
CA VAL A 102 -4.42 8.16 9.77
C VAL A 102 -4.30 9.68 9.65
N ALA A 103 -3.11 10.19 9.30
CA ALA A 103 -2.91 11.61 9.08
C ALA A 103 -3.55 12.10 7.76
N ALA A 104 -3.97 11.17 6.89
CA ALA A 104 -4.49 11.43 5.55
C ALA A 104 -3.66 12.51 4.81
N PRO A 105 -2.35 12.31 4.58
CA PRO A 105 -1.54 13.31 3.90
C PRO A 105 -1.85 13.40 2.39
N LEU A 106 -1.76 14.60 1.82
CA LEU A 106 -1.86 14.84 0.35
C LEU A 106 -0.51 15.12 -0.30
N ASN A 107 0.59 14.89 0.43
CA ASN A 107 1.92 15.26 -0.03
C ASN A 107 2.59 14.12 -0.80
N ASP A 108 3.45 14.52 -1.74
CA ASP A 108 4.34 13.62 -2.49
C ASP A 108 5.15 12.67 -1.61
N GLY A 109 5.54 13.10 -0.41
CA GLY A 109 6.34 12.31 0.51
C GLY A 109 5.63 11.01 0.91
N PHE A 110 4.33 11.09 1.20
CA PHE A 110 3.52 9.90 1.49
C PHE A 110 3.38 8.98 0.29
N VAL A 111 3.16 9.53 -0.91
CA VAL A 111 3.04 8.73 -2.13
C VAL A 111 4.35 8.00 -2.44
N ARG A 112 5.50 8.69 -2.29
CA ARG A 112 6.83 8.08 -2.44
C ARG A 112 7.10 7.02 -1.37
N PHE A 113 6.63 7.22 -0.14
CA PHE A 113 6.70 6.21 0.91
C PHE A 113 5.95 4.94 0.52
N LEU A 114 4.71 5.04 0.02
CA LEU A 114 3.94 3.87 -0.46
C LEU A 114 4.62 3.15 -1.63
N ALA A 115 5.16 3.90 -2.60
CA ALA A 115 5.93 3.32 -3.70
C ALA A 115 7.22 2.61 -3.21
N GLY A 116 7.88 3.15 -2.19
CA GLY A 116 9.01 2.50 -1.53
C GLY A 116 8.62 1.19 -0.85
N VAL A 117 7.45 1.15 -0.20
CA VAL A 117 6.88 -0.10 0.35
C VAL A 117 6.63 -1.12 -0.76
N SER A 118 6.13 -0.69 -1.92
CA SER A 118 5.97 -1.58 -3.09
C SER A 118 7.28 -2.25 -3.49
N GLN A 119 8.35 -1.45 -3.57
CA GLN A 119 9.68 -1.93 -3.92
C GLN A 119 10.22 -2.96 -2.92
N MET A 120 9.98 -2.75 -1.61
CA MET A 120 10.38 -3.69 -0.57
C MET A 120 9.72 -5.07 -0.72
N HIS A 121 8.48 -5.14 -1.23
CA HIS A 121 7.76 -6.39 -1.42
C HIS A 121 8.06 -7.06 -2.76
N LYS A 122 8.34 -6.26 -3.81
CA LYS A 122 8.66 -6.77 -5.14
C LYS A 122 10.10 -7.25 -5.27
N ASN A 123 11.04 -6.58 -4.61
CA ASN A 123 12.45 -6.91 -4.74
C ASN A 123 12.81 -8.17 -3.96
N THR A 124 13.53 -9.09 -4.61
CA THR A 124 14.16 -10.21 -3.91
C THR A 124 15.21 -9.67 -2.92
N PRO A 125 15.13 -10.02 -1.62
CA PRO A 125 16.09 -9.54 -0.65
C PRO A 125 17.50 -10.08 -0.94
N LEU A 126 18.49 -9.20 -1.06
CA LEU A 126 19.90 -9.57 -1.31
C LEU A 126 20.46 -10.54 -0.26
N HIS A 127 19.99 -10.43 0.99
CA HIS A 127 20.42 -11.25 2.13
C HIS A 127 19.66 -12.59 2.23
N ARG A 128 18.70 -12.87 1.34
CA ARG A 128 17.98 -14.15 1.22
C ARG A 128 17.80 -14.50 -0.26
N PRO A 129 18.91 -14.79 -0.97
CA PRO A 129 18.84 -15.21 -2.36
C PRO A 129 18.00 -16.50 -2.44
N GLY A 130 16.97 -16.50 -3.29
CA GLY A 130 16.06 -17.63 -3.46
C GLY A 130 14.61 -17.39 -3.02
N LEU A 131 14.33 -16.34 -2.22
CA LEU A 131 12.95 -15.94 -1.97
C LEU A 131 12.34 -15.26 -3.20
N PRO A 132 11.13 -15.63 -3.63
CA PRO A 132 10.43 -14.95 -4.72
C PRO A 132 10.00 -13.54 -4.28
N ALA A 133 9.58 -12.73 -5.24
CA ALA A 133 8.81 -11.52 -4.93
C ALA A 133 7.52 -11.91 -4.19
N VAL A 134 7.05 -11.05 -3.26
CA VAL A 134 5.75 -11.26 -2.62
C VAL A 134 4.65 -11.16 -3.69
N PRO A 135 3.76 -12.15 -3.85
CA PRO A 135 2.68 -12.03 -4.82
C PRO A 135 1.76 -10.83 -4.50
N ALA A 136 1.49 -9.98 -5.50
CA ALA A 136 0.68 -8.76 -5.36
C ALA A 136 -0.69 -9.01 -4.71
N ARG A 137 -1.29 -10.19 -4.93
CA ARG A 137 -2.56 -10.62 -4.30
C ARG A 137 -2.55 -10.53 -2.78
N PHE A 138 -1.40 -10.72 -2.12
CA PHE A 138 -1.31 -10.61 -0.67
C PHE A 138 -1.35 -9.16 -0.19
N ILE A 139 -0.83 -8.20 -0.96
CA ILE A 139 -0.97 -6.77 -0.66
C ILE A 139 -2.44 -6.36 -0.73
N ILE A 140 -3.13 -6.77 -1.79
CA ILE A 140 -4.57 -6.53 -1.98
C ILE A 140 -5.38 -7.16 -0.84
N GLY A 141 -5.10 -8.43 -0.51
CA GLY A 141 -5.78 -9.14 0.58
C GLY A 141 -5.56 -8.50 1.95
N ILE A 142 -4.34 -8.04 2.25
CA ILE A 142 -4.04 -7.33 3.50
C ILE A 142 -4.78 -6.00 3.59
N LEU A 143 -4.86 -5.22 2.50
CA LEU A 143 -5.68 -4.00 2.50
C LEU A 143 -7.15 -4.29 2.75
N SER A 144 -7.69 -5.36 2.15
CA SER A 144 -9.06 -5.80 2.42
C SER A 144 -9.27 -6.15 3.90
N PHE A 145 -8.31 -6.84 4.53
CA PHE A 145 -8.35 -7.15 5.95
C PHE A 145 -8.39 -5.88 6.82
N TYR A 146 -7.57 -4.87 6.50
CA TYR A 146 -7.63 -3.59 7.20
C TYR A 146 -8.97 -2.88 6.99
N GLN A 147 -9.51 -2.88 5.77
CA GLN A 147 -10.80 -2.25 5.48
C GLN A 147 -11.93 -2.82 6.34
N THR A 148 -12.03 -4.16 6.42
CA THR A 148 -13.08 -4.82 7.20
C THR A 148 -12.87 -4.62 8.70
N ALA A 149 -11.64 -4.78 9.18
CA ALA A 149 -11.38 -4.65 10.61
C ALA A 149 -11.53 -3.19 11.10
N ILE A 150 -11.20 -2.20 10.27
CA ILE A 150 -11.49 -0.80 10.58
C ILE A 150 -13.00 -0.55 10.58
N ALA A 151 -13.76 -1.15 9.66
CA ALA A 151 -15.21 -1.02 9.67
C ALA A 151 -15.82 -1.53 10.98
N ASP A 152 -15.38 -2.71 11.45
CA ASP A 152 -15.81 -3.28 12.73
C ASP A 152 -15.44 -2.35 13.90
N ILE A 153 -14.19 -1.86 13.96
CA ILE A 153 -13.76 -0.92 15.02
C ILE A 153 -14.63 0.33 15.05
N LEU A 154 -14.93 0.92 13.89
CA LEU A 154 -15.73 2.14 13.83
C LEU A 154 -17.18 1.88 14.22
N HIS A 155 -17.73 0.73 13.83
CA HIS A 155 -19.07 0.32 14.23
C HIS A 155 -19.18 0.10 15.74
N GLU A 156 -18.17 -0.50 16.37
CA GLU A 156 -18.15 -0.80 17.81
C GLU A 156 -17.89 0.44 18.68
N GLU A 157 -16.99 1.33 18.25
CA GLU A 157 -16.43 2.39 19.10
C GLU A 157 -17.07 3.77 18.89
N MET A 158 -17.86 3.97 17.82
CA MET A 158 -18.54 5.24 17.55
C MET A 158 -20.02 5.17 17.94
N GLU A 159 -20.46 6.08 18.82
CA GLU A 159 -21.85 6.11 19.32
C GLU A 159 -22.87 6.47 18.22
N ASP A 160 -22.52 7.39 17.32
CA ASP A 160 -23.37 7.78 16.19
C ASP A 160 -23.16 6.82 15.01
N ALA A 161 -24.15 5.94 14.79
CA ALA A 161 -24.13 4.96 13.71
C ALA A 161 -24.06 5.58 12.30
N GLU A 162 -24.65 6.75 12.07
CA GLU A 162 -24.57 7.44 10.78
C GLU A 162 -23.17 8.03 10.56
N GLN A 163 -22.59 8.60 11.62
CA GLN A 163 -21.20 9.06 11.57
C GLN A 163 -20.21 7.90 11.39
N ALA A 164 -20.45 6.77 12.06
CA ALA A 164 -19.66 5.55 11.89
C ALA A 164 -19.71 5.08 10.42
N PHE A 165 -20.90 4.98 9.84
CA PHE A 165 -21.07 4.60 8.45
C PHE A 165 -20.35 5.54 7.46
N ARG A 166 -20.41 6.86 7.70
CA ARG A 166 -19.66 7.83 6.90
C ARG A 166 -18.15 7.65 7.05
N ALA A 167 -17.65 7.42 8.26
CA ALA A 167 -16.23 7.16 8.50
C ALA A 167 -15.78 5.85 7.82
N MET A 168 -16.57 4.78 7.89
CA MET A 168 -16.28 3.50 7.21
C MET A 168 -16.11 3.69 5.69
N LYS A 169 -17.02 4.43 5.04
CA LYS A 169 -16.90 4.75 3.61
C LYS A 169 -15.64 5.55 3.30
N ALA A 170 -15.35 6.57 4.11
CA ALA A 170 -14.15 7.39 3.95
C ALA A 170 -12.87 6.55 4.06
N TRP A 171 -12.77 5.68 5.08
CA TRP A 171 -11.67 4.75 5.27
C TRP A 171 -11.53 3.76 4.12
N ASN A 172 -12.64 3.23 3.59
CA ASN A 172 -12.62 2.35 2.44
C ASN A 172 -12.00 3.03 1.21
N LYS A 173 -12.50 4.23 0.84
CA LYS A 173 -11.93 5.06 -0.25
C LYS A 173 -10.43 5.29 -0.03
N TRP A 174 -10.07 5.71 1.18
CA TRP A 174 -8.70 6.09 1.51
C TRP A 174 -7.70 4.93 1.41
N LEU A 175 -8.10 3.72 1.81
CA LEU A 175 -7.27 2.53 1.63
C LEU A 175 -7.20 2.12 0.16
N MET A 176 -8.30 2.26 -0.60
CA MET A 176 -8.29 1.95 -2.03
C MET A 176 -7.40 2.90 -2.84
N ILE A 177 -7.38 4.19 -2.53
CA ILE A 177 -6.49 5.16 -3.20
C ILE A 177 -5.01 4.75 -3.06
N GLN A 178 -4.63 4.13 -1.94
CA GLN A 178 -3.25 3.71 -1.69
C GLN A 178 -2.83 2.46 -2.45
N ILE A 179 -3.77 1.69 -3.00
CA ILE A 179 -3.47 0.37 -3.58
C ILE A 179 -2.49 0.47 -4.76
N GLU A 180 -2.69 1.48 -5.60
CA GLU A 180 -1.88 1.66 -6.80
C GLU A 180 -0.41 1.97 -6.48
N PRO A 181 -0.07 2.99 -5.65
CA PRO A 181 1.33 3.21 -5.28
C PRO A 181 1.91 2.06 -4.45
N LEU A 182 1.10 1.32 -3.66
CA LEU A 182 1.54 0.09 -2.99
C LEU A 182 1.86 -1.05 -3.99
N LEU A 183 1.31 -0.98 -5.20
CA LEU A 183 1.58 -1.91 -6.30
C LEU A 183 2.51 -1.34 -7.38
N ALA A 184 3.07 -0.14 -7.16
CA ALA A 184 3.89 0.58 -8.13
C ALA A 184 4.97 -0.28 -8.81
N SER A 185 5.74 -1.05 -8.04
CA SER A 185 6.84 -1.87 -8.57
C SER A 185 6.36 -3.11 -9.31
N TYR A 186 5.11 -3.54 -9.12
CA TYR A 186 4.50 -4.64 -9.88
C TYR A 186 4.02 -4.15 -11.24
N LEU A 187 3.37 -2.98 -11.25
CA LEU A 187 2.82 -2.36 -12.47
C LEU A 187 3.91 -1.81 -13.39
N SER A 188 5.03 -1.34 -12.84
CA SER A 188 6.13 -0.75 -13.63
C SER A 188 6.85 -1.76 -14.54
N ASP A 189 6.78 -3.06 -14.24
CA ASP A 189 7.36 -4.10 -15.09
C ASP A 189 6.45 -4.41 -16.30
N GLU A 190 5.13 -4.22 -16.17
CA GLU A 190 4.16 -4.43 -17.26
C GLU A 190 4.31 -3.38 -18.38
N TYR A 191 4.82 -2.18 -18.07
CA TYR A 191 5.10 -1.13 -19.05
C TYR A 191 6.45 -1.25 -19.76
N LYS A 192 7.25 -2.30 -19.43
CA LYS A 192 8.51 -2.62 -20.12
C LYS A 192 8.37 -3.76 -21.13
N ALA A 193 7.21 -4.42 -21.19
CA ALA A 193 6.87 -5.44 -22.18
C ALA A 193 6.18 -4.81 -23.40
#